data_AF-A0A177AR62-F1
#
_entry.id   AF-A0A177AR62-F1
#
_cell.length_a   1.000
_cell.length_b   1.000
_cell.length_c   1.000
_cell.angle_alpha   90.00
_cell.angle_beta   90.00
_cell.angle_gamma   90.00
#
_symmetry.space_group_name_H-M   'P 1'
#
loop_
_entity.id
_entity.type
_entity.pdbx_description
1 polymer ?
#
loop_
_entity_poly.entity_id
_entity_poly.type
_entity_poly.pdbx_seq_one_letter_code
_entity_poly.pdbx_strand_id
1 'polypeptide(L)'
;MDIENICKLYNFPPFFTLQVTENSKLIQLQMWTNLIIQYCRQNKLFKINFKSNSDSEFPLFNNPNINRTAGDNLISAIRKTMENSDRILKCDGKDFVLWNTITEWVDIFINWARETLPSGGIYTVHELLCDEKNKHLGKIN
;
A
#
# COMPACT_ATOMS: atom_id res chain seq x y z
N MET A 1 4.95 -8.53 10.58
CA MET A 1 3.91 -8.21 11.57
C MET A 1 2.77 -9.16 11.32
N ASP A 2 2.45 -10.00 12.30
CA ASP A 2 1.50 -11.10 12.12
C ASP A 2 0.07 -10.57 11.92
N ILE A 3 -0.69 -11.22 11.04
CA ILE A 3 -2.08 -10.83 10.69
C ILE A 3 -2.96 -10.74 11.94
N GLU A 4 -2.75 -11.63 12.92
CA GLU A 4 -3.50 -11.63 14.17
C GLU A 4 -3.32 -10.33 14.98
N ASN A 5 -2.12 -9.75 14.95
CA ASN A 5 -1.82 -8.51 15.64
C ASN A 5 -2.53 -7.30 14.99
N ILE A 6 -2.70 -7.36 13.67
CA ILE A 6 -3.38 -6.32 12.89
C ILE A 6 -4.88 -6.28 13.19
N CYS A 7 -5.53 -7.45 13.30
CA CYS A 7 -6.95 -7.52 13.67
C CYS A 7 -7.22 -6.99 15.08
N LYS A 8 -6.33 -7.30 16.04
CA LYS A 8 -6.43 -6.78 17.42
C LYS A 8 -6.28 -5.27 17.45
N LEU A 9 -5.30 -4.73 16.71
CA LEU A 9 -5.05 -3.30 16.60
C LEU A 9 -6.20 -2.55 15.92
N TYR A 10 -6.74 -3.09 14.82
CA TYR A 10 -7.84 -2.47 14.09
C TYR A 10 -9.13 -2.41 14.92
N ASN A 11 -9.31 -3.32 15.89
CA ASN A 11 -10.43 -3.28 16.83
C ASN A 11 -10.10 -2.55 18.14
N PHE A 12 -8.98 -1.84 18.22
CA PHE A 12 -8.61 -1.02 19.36
C PHE A 12 -9.11 0.43 19.18
N PRO A 13 -10.10 0.91 19.95
CA PRO A 13 -10.70 2.23 19.70
C PRO A 13 -9.73 3.42 19.66
N PRO A 14 -8.69 3.49 20.51
CA PRO A 14 -7.70 4.57 20.44
C PRO A 14 -6.91 4.61 19.13
N PHE A 15 -6.88 3.53 18.35
CA PHE A 15 -6.17 3.48 17.07
C PHE A 15 -6.75 4.45 16.03
N PHE A 16 -8.05 4.79 16.13
CA PHE A 16 -8.76 5.74 15.25
C PHE A 16 -8.65 7.20 15.72
N THR A 17 -7.96 7.45 16.84
CA THR A 17 -7.74 8.79 17.38
C THR A 17 -6.26 9.11 17.34
N LEU A 18 -5.89 10.27 16.78
CA LEU A 18 -4.50 10.69 16.72
C LEU A 18 -3.89 10.77 18.13
N GLN A 19 -2.80 10.03 18.36
CA GLN A 19 -2.14 10.01 19.66
C GLN A 19 -1.43 11.33 19.94
N VAL A 20 -1.47 11.78 21.20
CA VAL A 20 -0.88 13.05 21.65
C VAL A 20 0.63 12.92 21.83
N THR A 21 1.09 11.80 22.37
CA THR A 21 2.52 11.54 22.60
C THR A 21 3.23 11.22 21.29
N GLU A 22 4.36 11.89 21.01
CA GLU A 22 5.06 11.73 19.73
C GLU A 22 5.51 10.28 19.47
N ASN A 23 6.03 9.58 20.49
CA ASN A 23 6.41 8.18 20.34
C ASN A 23 5.22 7.28 19.95
N SER A 24 4.09 7.41 20.67
CA SER A 24 2.87 6.65 20.38
C SER A 24 2.26 7.00 19.03
N LYS A 25 2.36 8.27 18.63
CA LYS A 25 1.92 8.77 17.32
C LYS A 25 2.77 8.19 16.19
N LEU A 26 4.09 8.16 16.32
CA LEU A 26 4.98 7.54 15.33
C LEU A 26 4.64 6.06 15.14
N ILE A 27 4.50 5.32 16.24
CA ILE A 27 4.10 3.90 16.20
C ILE A 27 2.72 3.75 15.55
N GLN A 28 1.74 4.57 15.95
CA GLN A 28 0.39 4.55 15.35
C GLN A 28 0.44 4.75 13.83
N LEU A 29 1.18 5.75 13.34
CA LEU A 29 1.25 6.08 11.91
C LEU A 29 1.98 5.00 11.11
N GLN A 30 3.03 4.40 11.67
CA GLN A 30 3.69 3.23 11.08
C GLN A 30 2.74 2.04 10.98
N MET A 31 1.96 1.78 12.03
CA MET A 31 0.98 0.69 12.03
C MET A 31 -0.14 0.92 11.01
N TRP A 32 -0.66 2.15 10.89
CA TRP A 32 -1.61 2.54 9.85
C TRP A 32 -1.05 2.34 8.45
N THR A 33 0.21 2.74 8.22
CA THR A 33 0.90 2.56 6.94
C THR A 33 0.96 1.08 6.56
N ASN A 34 1.35 0.21 7.50
CA ASN A 34 1.42 -1.23 7.26
C ASN A 34 0.04 -1.84 6.99
N LEU A 35 -0.99 -1.43 7.75
CA LEU A 35 -2.37 -1.87 7.55
C LEU A 35 -2.87 -1.50 6.15
N ILE A 36 -2.66 -0.25 5.72
CA ILE A 36 -3.06 0.25 4.40
C ILE A 36 -2.38 -0.57 3.28
N ILE A 37 -1.06 -0.75 3.37
CA ILE A 37 -0.30 -1.50 2.36
C ILE A 37 -0.82 -2.95 2.26
N GLN A 38 -1.03 -3.62 3.39
CA GLN A 38 -1.52 -4.99 3.40
C GLN A 38 -2.94 -5.10 2.84
N TYR A 39 -3.84 -4.20 3.25
CA TYR A 39 -5.20 -4.15 2.73
C TYR A 39 -5.20 -3.94 1.21
N CYS A 40 -4.38 -3.02 0.72
CA CYS A 40 -4.26 -2.75 -0.71
C CYS A 40 -3.70 -3.94 -1.49
N ARG A 41 -2.68 -4.60 -0.95
CA ARG A 41 -2.09 -5.79 -1.55
C ARG A 41 -3.09 -6.94 -1.64
N GLN A 42 -3.86 -7.20 -0.58
CA GLN A 42 -4.87 -8.27 -0.55
C GLN A 42 -6.01 -8.02 -1.54
N ASN A 43 -6.47 -6.78 -1.65
CA ASN A 43 -7.57 -6.39 -2.54
C ASN A 43 -7.09 -6.01 -3.95
N LYS A 44 -5.78 -6.13 -4.23
CA LYS A 44 -5.13 -5.73 -5.50
C LYS A 44 -5.43 -4.28 -5.90
N LEU A 45 -5.49 -3.39 -4.91
CA LEU A 45 -5.72 -1.97 -5.07
C LEU A 45 -4.39 -1.23 -5.12
N PHE A 46 -4.25 -0.35 -6.11
CA PHE A 46 -3.12 0.57 -6.19
C PHE A 46 -3.54 2.02 -5.95
N LYS A 47 -4.80 2.38 -6.21
CA LYS A 47 -5.31 3.74 -6.05
C LYS A 47 -6.01 3.86 -4.70
N ILE A 48 -5.71 4.92 -3.95
CA ILE A 48 -6.37 5.23 -2.68
C ILE A 48 -6.94 6.64 -2.72
N ASN A 49 -8.04 6.84 -2.00
CA ASN A 49 -8.61 8.13 -1.72
C ASN A 49 -8.55 8.36 -0.19
N PHE A 50 -7.69 9.28 0.25
CA PHE A 50 -7.55 9.64 1.67
C PHE A 50 -8.69 10.57 2.12
N LYS A 51 -9.91 10.03 2.23
CA LYS A 51 -11.08 10.74 2.77
C LYS A 51 -11.66 9.99 3.95
N SER A 52 -12.15 10.72 4.95
CA SER A 52 -12.82 10.15 6.13
C SER A 52 -14.18 9.52 5.81
N ASN A 53 -14.77 9.93 4.69
CA ASN A 53 -16.11 9.50 4.30
C ASN A 53 -16.13 8.00 4.01
N SER A 54 -17.28 7.38 4.31
CA SER A 54 -17.60 5.99 3.99
C SER A 54 -17.80 5.77 2.48
N ASP A 55 -16.86 6.24 1.66
CA ASP A 55 -16.80 5.88 0.26
C ASP A 55 -16.57 4.37 0.18
N SER A 56 -17.42 3.68 -0.59
CA SER A 56 -17.38 2.22 -0.74
C SER A 56 -16.05 1.70 -1.30
N GLU A 57 -15.28 2.57 -1.95
CA GLU A 57 -13.99 2.23 -2.56
C GLU A 57 -12.85 2.04 -1.53
N PHE A 58 -12.95 2.63 -0.32
CA PHE A 58 -11.90 2.51 0.70
C PHE A 58 -12.45 2.58 2.15
N PRO A 59 -13.11 1.53 2.64
CA PRO A 59 -13.77 1.53 3.95
C PRO A 59 -12.81 1.49 5.15
N LEU A 60 -11.49 1.43 4.94
CA LEU A 60 -10.49 1.14 5.98
C LEU A 60 -10.43 2.21 7.10
N PHE A 61 -10.82 3.44 6.82
CA PHE A 61 -10.86 4.52 7.83
C PHE A 61 -12.11 4.47 8.71
N ASN A 62 -13.05 3.57 8.43
CA ASN A 62 -14.27 3.36 9.19
C ASN A 62 -14.37 1.91 9.67
N ASN A 63 -14.30 1.71 10.99
CA ASN A 63 -14.55 0.41 11.59
C ASN A 63 -15.95 0.36 12.22
N PRO A 64 -16.94 -0.24 11.53
CA PRO A 64 -18.29 -0.36 12.07
C PRO A 64 -18.37 -1.30 13.27
N ASN A 65 -17.47 -2.29 13.41
CA ASN A 65 -17.51 -3.26 14.51
C ASN A 65 -17.30 -2.62 15.89
N ILE A 66 -16.49 -1.55 15.93
CA ILE A 66 -16.23 -0.78 17.17
C ILE A 66 -16.87 0.61 17.14
N ASN A 67 -17.64 0.90 16.09
CA ASN A 67 -18.28 2.19 15.85
C ASN A 67 -17.30 3.37 15.95
N ARG A 68 -16.21 3.29 15.17
CA ARG A 68 -15.16 4.32 15.12
C ARG A 68 -14.80 4.66 13.68
N THR A 69 -14.57 5.95 13.46
CA THR A 69 -14.11 6.50 12.18
C THR A 69 -12.90 7.39 12.44
N ALA A 70 -11.88 7.28 11.58
CA ALA A 70 -10.68 8.09 11.68
C ALA A 70 -11.01 9.53 11.27
N GLY A 71 -10.65 10.48 12.13
CA GLY A 71 -10.82 11.91 11.83
C GLY A 71 -9.83 12.40 10.77
N ASP A 72 -10.17 13.49 10.08
CA ASP A 72 -9.36 14.07 8.99
C ASP A 72 -7.92 14.39 9.39
N ASN A 73 -7.71 14.80 10.65
CA ASN A 73 -6.37 15.07 11.20
C ASN A 73 -5.49 13.82 11.21
N LEU A 74 -6.05 12.67 11.59
CA LEU A 74 -5.33 11.39 11.59
C LEU A 74 -5.05 10.95 10.15
N ILE A 75 -6.04 11.03 9.27
CA ILE A 75 -5.91 10.65 7.85
C ILE A 75 -4.84 11.49 7.15
N SER A 76 -4.85 12.81 7.39
CA SER A 76 -3.84 13.72 6.86
C SER A 76 -2.44 13.41 7.38
N ALA A 77 -2.32 13.05 8.66
CA ALA A 77 -1.04 12.63 9.24
C ALA A 77 -0.55 11.31 8.63
N ILE A 78 -1.43 10.31 8.45
CA ILE A 78 -1.11 9.04 7.80
C ILE A 78 -0.63 9.28 6.37
N ARG A 79 -1.38 10.05 5.59
CA ARG A 79 -1.01 10.40 4.21
C ARG A 79 0.38 11.02 4.15
N LYS A 80 0.66 12.01 5.00
CA LYS A 80 1.98 12.66 5.07
C LYS A 80 3.09 11.69 5.46
N THR A 81 2.86 10.79 6.41
CA THR A 81 3.84 9.77 6.81
C THR A 81 4.13 8.79 5.67
N MET A 82 3.10 8.38 4.93
CA MET A 82 3.25 7.49 3.78
C MET A 82 3.95 8.18 2.60
N GLU A 83 3.71 9.47 2.38
CA GLU A 83 4.45 10.28 1.40
C GLU A 83 5.93 10.39 1.77
N ASN A 84 6.24 10.66 3.04
CA ASN A 84 7.63 10.77 3.52
C ASN A 84 8.40 9.45 3.52
N SER A 85 7.71 8.31 3.42
CA SER A 85 8.31 6.97 3.42
C SER A 85 8.31 6.32 2.04
N ASP A 86 8.07 7.11 0.98
CA ASP A 86 7.99 6.66 -0.41
C ASP A 86 7.02 5.49 -0.61
N ARG A 87 5.92 5.48 0.16
CA ARG A 87 4.83 4.49 0.04
C ARG A 87 3.66 5.00 -0.80
N ILE A 88 3.65 6.28 -1.14
CA ILE A 88 2.67 6.91 -2.03
C ILE A 88 3.37 7.55 -3.21
N LEU A 89 2.87 7.28 -4.41
CA LEU A 89 3.19 7.98 -5.64
C LEU A 89 2.02 8.88 -6.04
N LYS A 90 2.26 10.17 -6.25
CA LYS A 90 1.26 11.10 -6.76
C LYS A 90 1.33 11.15 -8.29
N CYS A 91 0.23 10.85 -8.96
CA CYS A 91 0.13 10.94 -10.41
C CYS A 91 -1.26 11.46 -10.80
N ASP A 92 -1.32 12.49 -11.64
CA ASP A 92 -2.57 13.14 -12.10
C ASP A 92 -3.55 13.50 -10.97
N GLY A 93 -3.02 14.01 -9.86
CA GLY A 93 -3.83 14.39 -8.68
C GLY A 93 -4.42 13.20 -7.91
N LYS A 94 -4.01 11.96 -8.21
CA LYS A 94 -4.40 10.74 -7.52
C LYS A 94 -3.21 10.19 -6.72
N ASP A 95 -3.53 9.56 -5.59
CA ASP A 95 -2.54 8.89 -4.76
C ASP A 95 -2.53 7.39 -5.08
N PHE A 96 -1.34 6.87 -5.40
CA PHE A 96 -1.10 5.46 -5.65
C PHE A 96 -0.25 4.86 -4.54
N VAL A 97 -0.71 3.77 -3.92
CA VAL A 97 0.06 3.06 -2.91
C VAL A 97 0.99 2.04 -3.52
N LEU A 98 2.23 2.10 -3.07
CA LEU A 98 3.30 1.21 -3.47
C LEU A 98 3.39 0.06 -2.46
N TRP A 99 3.04 -1.16 -2.91
CA TRP A 99 3.08 -2.36 -2.03
C TRP A 99 4.51 -2.70 -1.59
N ASN A 100 5.45 -2.53 -2.51
CA ASN A 100 6.89 -2.55 -2.29
C ASN A 100 7.44 -1.17 -2.65
N THR A 101 8.59 -0.79 -2.12
CA THR A 101 9.28 0.44 -2.55
C THR A 101 9.68 0.33 -4.03
N ILE A 102 9.92 1.47 -4.68
CA ILE A 102 10.38 1.48 -6.08
C ILE A 102 11.67 0.65 -6.23
N THR A 103 12.60 0.77 -5.28
CA THR A 103 13.85 0.00 -5.26
C THR A 103 13.60 -1.50 -5.18
N GLU A 104 12.73 -1.94 -4.26
CA GLU A 104 12.34 -3.35 -4.15
C GLU A 104 11.66 -3.84 -5.44
N TRP A 105 10.79 -3.03 -6.06
CA TRP A 105 10.19 -3.36 -7.35
C TRP A 105 11.22 -3.49 -8.47
N VAL A 106 12.21 -2.61 -8.50
CA VAL A 106 13.31 -2.67 -9.46
C VAL A 106 14.11 -3.96 -9.26
N ASP A 107 14.42 -4.33 -8.02
CA ASP A 107 15.14 -5.57 -7.73
C ASP A 107 14.34 -6.82 -8.13
N ILE A 108 13.05 -6.85 -7.80
CA ILE A 108 12.13 -7.94 -8.21
C ILE A 108 12.10 -8.05 -9.73
N PHE A 109 11.93 -6.93 -10.42
CA PHE A 109 11.85 -6.89 -11.87
C PHE A 109 13.16 -7.30 -12.53
N ILE A 110 14.30 -6.80 -12.06
CA ILE A 110 15.62 -7.15 -12.58
C ILE A 110 15.92 -8.63 -12.37
N ASN A 111 15.61 -9.18 -11.19
CA ASN A 111 15.81 -10.60 -10.91
C ASN A 111 14.94 -11.47 -11.81
N TRP A 112 13.64 -11.13 -11.94
CA TRP A 112 12.76 -11.80 -12.88
C TRP A 112 13.31 -11.73 -14.31
N ALA A 113 13.71 -10.54 -14.77
CA ALA A 113 14.24 -10.33 -16.12
C ALA A 113 15.50 -11.19 -16.38
N ARG A 114 16.40 -11.33 -15.41
CA ARG A 114 17.60 -12.18 -15.53
C ARG A 114 17.27 -13.67 -15.61
N GLU A 115 16.26 -14.13 -14.88
CA GLU A 115 15.85 -15.54 -14.88
C GLU A 115 15.07 -15.92 -16.14
N THR A 116 14.43 -14.93 -16.75
CA THR A 116 13.34 -15.15 -17.70
C THR A 116 13.70 -14.73 -19.13
N LEU A 117 14.48 -13.66 -19.29
CA LEU A 117 14.79 -13.09 -20.60
C LEU A 117 16.16 -13.56 -21.10
N PRO A 118 16.28 -13.89 -22.40
CA PRO A 118 17.57 -14.08 -23.05
C PRO A 118 18.52 -12.88 -22.87
N SER A 119 19.77 -13.18 -22.52
CA SER A 119 20.82 -12.16 -22.35
C SER A 119 21.05 -11.36 -23.63
N GLY A 120 21.12 -10.03 -23.51
CA GLY A 120 21.47 -9.12 -24.60
C GLY A 120 20.32 -8.70 -25.52
N GLY A 121 19.08 -9.10 -25.22
CA GLY A 121 17.89 -8.62 -25.92
C GLY A 121 17.46 -7.21 -25.49
N ILE A 122 16.94 -6.42 -26.43
CA ILE A 122 16.21 -5.18 -26.13
C ILE A 122 14.72 -5.55 -26.10
N TYR A 123 14.05 -5.22 -24.99
CA TYR A 123 12.64 -5.49 -24.78
C TYR A 123 11.89 -4.20 -24.47
N THR A 124 10.73 -4.02 -25.07
CA THR A 124 9.81 -2.93 -24.77
C THR A 124 8.90 -3.28 -23.59
N VAL A 125 8.40 -2.28 -22.86
CA VAL A 125 7.45 -2.51 -21.76
C VAL A 125 6.21 -3.26 -22.23
N HIS A 126 5.73 -2.98 -23.45
CA HIS A 126 4.58 -3.68 -24.02
C HIS A 126 4.86 -5.19 -24.22
N GLU A 127 6.04 -5.56 -24.73
CA GLU A 127 6.41 -6.98 -24.91
C GLU A 127 6.54 -7.73 -23.58
N LEU A 128 6.95 -7.04 -22.52
CA LEU A 128 7.05 -7.61 -21.18
C LEU A 128 5.68 -7.79 -20.52
N LEU A 129 4.72 -6.92 -20.83
CA LEU A 129 3.37 -6.95 -20.25
C LEU A 129 2.38 -7.81 -21.07
N CYS A 130 2.51 -7.86 -22.39
CA CYS A 130 1.64 -8.63 -23.28
C CYS A 130 2.21 -10.05 -23.52
N ASP A 131 1.73 -10.94 -22.66
CA ASP A 131 2.03 -12.36 -22.47
C ASP A 131 1.82 -13.30 -23.70
N GLU A 132 1.73 -12.81 -24.95
CA GLU A 132 1.46 -13.71 -26.10
C GLU A 132 2.68 -14.53 -26.54
N LYS A 133 3.89 -13.99 -26.42
CA LYS A 133 5.15 -14.69 -26.79
C LYS A 133 5.84 -15.38 -25.61
N ASN A 134 5.47 -15.04 -24.37
CA ASN A 134 6.18 -15.40 -23.14
C ASN A 134 5.31 -16.22 -22.14
N LYS A 135 4.29 -16.94 -22.62
CA LYS A 135 3.37 -17.74 -21.77
C LYS A 135 4.05 -18.76 -20.83
N HIS A 136 5.29 -19.13 -21.09
CA HIS A 136 6.06 -20.11 -20.32
C HIS A 136 6.89 -19.49 -19.18
N LEU A 137 6.89 -18.17 -19.06
CA LEU A 137 7.91 -17.42 -18.30
C LEU A 137 7.43 -16.86 -16.95
N GLY A 138 6.19 -17.18 -16.54
CA GLY A 138 5.68 -16.86 -15.21
C GLY A 138 5.34 -15.37 -15.03
N LYS A 139 4.21 -15.10 -14.37
CA LYS A 139 3.79 -13.72 -14.08
C LYS A 139 4.57 -13.17 -12.91
N ILE A 140 5.00 -11.92 -13.02
CA ILE A 140 5.49 -11.13 -11.87
C ILE A 140 4.27 -10.89 -10.95
N ASN A 141 4.24 -11.53 -9.78
CA ASN A 141 3.19 -11.40 -8.76
C ASN A 141 3.58 -10.40 -7.68
#